data_AF-A0A7W7ZJ95-F1
#
_entry.id   AF-A0A7W7ZJ95-F1
#
_cell.length_a   1.000
_cell.length_b   1.000
_cell.length_c   1.000
_cell.angle_alpha   90.00
_cell.angle_beta   90.00
_cell.angle_gamma   90.00
#
_symmetry.space_group_name_H-M   'P 1'
#
loop_
_entity.id
_entity.type
_entity.pdbx_description
1 polymer ?
#
loop_
_entity_poly.entity_id
_entity_poly.type
_entity_poly.pdbx_seq_one_letter_code
_entity_poly.pdbx_strand_id
1 'polypeptide(L)'
;MAPIPLDVLDYWRVNSYGYPNPFSGDVKSQEAWVTFESFYDRDGMSYSDLKGYWGSSSAPRRLDPHAVESWKATFEEFGLLYVISRSNAVTVTPGGHQIYQAAKALNREAFVWIGLNLLFRYPVQGPPRGGRRSVAHRSADVLPYRFLFSAMRDLGDYFWWTELERILCRVFSTSQAKRAVAAVGALRMDTSLLKTFELPVENRKGGFYNSLNQIANHAGLNHLVLRQDDTSEHYGPTESRRRHFIDRELLPLVSAALGDRTTLSDCAASALYVDRLPTAPTFTDEQAYFQYLGATVPTLAGVAAASAPQILDLAGDKVLLLKIGEHVERGEQAGNQVSVRGRLWVLCQVARGQRVILSTDTRWSYLVLTKDLINSDTVEVSLRKARPITNIRLIEELFGGEDA
;
A
#
# COMPACT_ATOMS: atom_id res chain seq x y z
N MET A 1 25.57 -2.52 14.31
CA MET A 1 24.36 -1.89 14.87
C MET A 1 23.52 -3.01 15.45
N ALA A 2 23.21 -2.98 16.75
CA ALA A 2 22.39 -4.02 17.38
C ALA A 2 20.97 -4.03 16.77
N PRO A 3 20.32 -5.19 16.59
CA PRO A 3 18.93 -5.24 16.12
C PRO A 3 18.05 -4.55 17.17
N ILE A 4 17.34 -3.50 16.76
CA ILE A 4 16.38 -2.82 17.64
C ILE A 4 15.11 -3.68 17.63
N PRO A 5 14.72 -4.31 18.76
CA PRO A 5 13.47 -5.03 18.83
C PRO A 5 12.34 -4.08 18.44
N LEU A 6 11.40 -4.53 17.60
CA LEU A 6 10.15 -3.80 17.46
C LEU A 6 9.42 -3.96 18.80
N ASP A 7 9.12 -2.87 19.50
CA ASP A 7 8.54 -2.94 20.86
C ASP A 7 7.08 -3.39 20.89
N VAL A 8 6.42 -3.44 19.72
CA VAL A 8 5.00 -3.76 19.60
C VAL A 8 4.79 -5.27 19.62
N LEU A 9 4.22 -5.81 20.70
CA LEU A 9 3.76 -7.20 20.80
C LEU A 9 2.34 -7.32 20.22
N ASP A 10 2.20 -7.00 18.94
CA ASP A 10 0.97 -7.12 18.17
C ASP A 10 1.27 -7.36 16.69
N TYR A 11 0.27 -7.73 15.90
CA TYR A 11 0.41 -8.09 14.49
C TYR A 11 -0.79 -7.62 13.65
N TRP A 12 -0.62 -7.43 12.35
CA TRP A 12 -1.71 -7.05 11.46
C TRP A 12 -2.85 -8.07 11.44
N ARG A 13 -4.08 -7.59 11.66
CA ARG A 13 -5.30 -8.39 11.55
C ARG A 13 -6.10 -7.96 10.33
N VAL A 14 -6.38 -8.92 9.46
CA VAL A 14 -7.18 -8.78 8.24
C VAL A 14 -8.25 -9.86 8.19
N ASN A 15 -9.24 -9.66 7.32
CA ASN A 15 -10.35 -10.58 7.16
C ASN A 15 -9.89 -11.95 6.61
N SER A 16 -10.71 -12.97 6.84
CA SER A 16 -10.30 -14.38 6.73
C SER A 16 -10.39 -14.99 5.34
N TYR A 17 -10.99 -14.30 4.37
CA TYR A 17 -11.19 -14.82 3.01
C TYR A 17 -10.21 -14.24 2.02
N GLY A 18 -9.82 -15.03 1.01
CA GLY A 18 -8.86 -14.62 0.00
C GLY A 18 -9.42 -13.59 -1.00
N TYR A 19 -8.52 -13.05 -1.81
CA TYR A 19 -8.83 -12.03 -2.81
C TYR A 19 -9.67 -12.57 -3.99
N PRO A 20 -10.76 -11.92 -4.43
CA PRO A 20 -11.55 -12.40 -5.56
C PRO A 20 -10.73 -12.31 -6.86
N ASN A 21 -10.35 -13.46 -7.43
CA ASN A 21 -9.45 -13.50 -8.59
C ASN A 21 -9.91 -14.55 -9.61
N PRO A 22 -10.38 -14.13 -10.80
CA PRO A 22 -10.84 -15.04 -11.85
C PRO A 22 -9.71 -15.62 -12.70
N PHE A 23 -8.48 -15.10 -12.59
CA PHE A 23 -7.33 -15.52 -13.39
C PHE A 23 -6.53 -16.66 -12.73
N SER A 24 -6.83 -17.00 -11.48
CA SER A 24 -6.19 -18.11 -10.77
C SER A 24 -6.93 -19.42 -11.03
N GLY A 25 -6.21 -20.51 -11.30
CA GLY A 25 -6.81 -21.85 -11.42
C GLY A 25 -7.22 -22.47 -10.08
N ASP A 26 -6.93 -21.82 -8.95
CA ASP A 26 -7.27 -22.33 -7.62
C ASP A 26 -8.77 -22.16 -7.30
N VAL A 27 -9.36 -23.22 -6.74
CA VAL A 27 -10.81 -23.30 -6.45
C VAL A 27 -11.25 -22.20 -5.48
N LYS A 28 -10.43 -21.87 -4.46
CA LYS A 28 -10.80 -20.83 -3.48
C LYS A 28 -10.79 -19.44 -4.10
N SER A 29 -9.88 -19.22 -5.06
CA SER A 29 -9.80 -17.96 -5.82
C SER A 29 -11.03 -17.76 -6.70
N GLN A 30 -11.46 -18.82 -7.39
CA GLN A 30 -12.68 -18.83 -8.20
C GLN A 30 -13.93 -18.67 -7.34
N GLU A 31 -13.98 -19.31 -6.18
CA GLU A 31 -15.07 -19.16 -5.21
C GLU A 31 -15.17 -17.72 -4.69
N ALA A 32 -14.04 -17.10 -4.35
CA ALA A 32 -14.00 -15.69 -3.96
C ALA A 32 -14.52 -14.78 -5.08
N TRP A 33 -14.14 -15.07 -6.33
CA TRP A 33 -14.62 -14.34 -7.50
C TRP A 33 -16.13 -14.46 -7.70
N VAL A 34 -16.68 -15.68 -7.76
CA VAL A 34 -18.13 -15.92 -7.89
C VAL A 34 -18.91 -15.28 -6.75
N THR A 35 -18.34 -15.29 -5.54
CA THR A 35 -18.94 -14.62 -4.39
C THR A 35 -18.98 -13.11 -4.60
N PHE A 36 -17.89 -12.50 -5.05
CA PHE A 36 -17.85 -11.07 -5.40
C PHE A 36 -18.86 -10.71 -6.50
N GLU A 37 -18.97 -11.51 -7.58
CA GLU A 37 -19.96 -11.29 -8.65
C GLU A 37 -21.39 -11.24 -8.08
N SER A 38 -21.72 -12.13 -7.15
CA SER A 38 -23.06 -12.14 -6.53
C SER A 38 -23.38 -10.87 -5.72
N PHE A 39 -22.36 -10.23 -5.14
CA PHE A 39 -22.52 -8.96 -4.44
C PHE A 39 -22.60 -7.81 -5.45
N TYR A 40 -21.77 -7.86 -6.49
CA TYR A 40 -21.73 -6.87 -7.57
C TYR A 40 -23.08 -6.76 -8.28
N ASP A 41 -23.72 -7.89 -8.61
CA ASP A 41 -25.04 -7.94 -9.25
C ASP A 41 -26.18 -7.41 -8.37
N ARG A 42 -25.89 -7.08 -7.11
CA ARG A 42 -26.82 -6.54 -6.11
C ARG A 42 -26.47 -5.12 -5.68
N ASP A 43 -25.71 -4.41 -6.48
CA ASP A 43 -25.45 -2.98 -6.26
C ASP A 43 -26.77 -2.20 -6.11
N GLY A 44 -26.87 -1.39 -5.06
CA GLY A 44 -28.09 -0.66 -4.68
C GLY A 44 -29.21 -1.52 -4.08
N MET A 45 -29.08 -2.85 -4.03
CA MET A 45 -30.08 -3.75 -3.46
C MET A 45 -29.88 -3.98 -1.95
N SER A 46 -30.89 -4.57 -1.32
CA SER A 46 -30.83 -4.89 0.10
C SER A 46 -29.77 -5.96 0.40
N TYR A 47 -28.90 -5.67 1.36
CA TYR A 47 -27.95 -6.63 1.89
C TYR A 47 -28.65 -7.81 2.60
N SER A 48 -29.84 -7.60 3.14
CA SER A 48 -30.67 -8.67 3.71
C SER A 48 -31.17 -9.64 2.63
N ASP A 49 -31.52 -9.15 1.45
CA ASP A 49 -31.92 -10.00 0.32
C ASP A 49 -30.74 -10.82 -0.21
N LEU A 50 -29.53 -10.27 -0.22
CA LEU A 50 -28.31 -11.00 -0.54
C LEU A 50 -28.08 -12.18 0.43
N LYS A 51 -28.30 -11.99 1.74
CA LYS A 51 -28.26 -13.09 2.71
C LYS A 51 -29.33 -14.14 2.43
N GLY A 52 -30.55 -13.71 2.09
CA GLY A 52 -31.64 -14.60 1.69
C GLY A 52 -31.29 -15.44 0.46
N TYR A 53 -30.69 -14.81 -0.55
CA TYR A 53 -30.21 -15.50 -1.76
C TYR A 53 -29.20 -16.59 -1.42
N TRP A 54 -28.16 -16.26 -0.65
CA TRP A 54 -27.13 -17.23 -0.28
C TRP A 54 -27.62 -18.35 0.65
N GLY A 55 -28.75 -18.16 1.33
CA GLY A 55 -29.46 -19.22 2.07
C GLY A 55 -30.36 -20.12 1.20
N SER A 56 -30.64 -19.71 -0.04
CA SER A 56 -31.60 -20.39 -0.93
C SER A 56 -30.98 -21.56 -1.71
N SER A 57 -31.80 -22.32 -2.43
CA SER A 57 -31.34 -23.32 -3.41
C SER A 57 -30.85 -22.72 -4.73
N SER A 58 -31.04 -21.42 -4.94
CA SER A 58 -30.65 -20.72 -6.18
C SER A 58 -29.21 -20.21 -6.15
N ALA A 59 -28.54 -20.28 -5.00
CA ALA A 59 -27.14 -19.91 -4.87
C ALA A 59 -26.21 -21.07 -5.30
N PRO A 60 -25.00 -20.79 -5.82
CA PRO A 60 -24.03 -21.81 -6.22
C PRO A 60 -23.68 -22.80 -5.10
N ARG A 61 -23.72 -22.31 -3.85
CA ARG A 61 -23.74 -23.09 -2.63
C ARG A 61 -24.47 -22.32 -1.54
N ARG A 62 -24.86 -22.99 -0.46
CA ARG A 62 -25.42 -22.29 0.71
C ARG A 62 -24.31 -21.66 1.55
N LEU A 63 -24.48 -20.39 1.91
CA LEU A 63 -23.68 -19.71 2.93
C LEU A 63 -24.56 -19.47 4.15
N ASP A 64 -23.99 -19.68 5.33
CA ASP A 64 -24.60 -19.16 6.55
C ASP A 64 -24.49 -17.61 6.57
N PRO A 65 -25.41 -16.90 7.26
CA PRO A 65 -25.39 -15.44 7.29
C PRO A 65 -24.09 -14.83 7.83
N HIS A 66 -23.37 -15.53 8.71
CA HIS A 66 -22.08 -15.05 9.24
C HIS A 66 -20.96 -15.17 8.19
N ALA A 67 -20.98 -16.19 7.35
CA ALA A 67 -20.09 -16.28 6.19
C ALA A 67 -20.34 -15.14 5.19
N VAL A 68 -21.60 -14.76 4.94
CA VAL A 68 -21.93 -13.60 4.07
C VAL A 68 -21.40 -12.29 4.67
N GLU A 69 -21.46 -12.10 5.99
CA GLU A 69 -20.87 -10.94 6.67
C GLU A 69 -19.35 -10.93 6.56
N SER A 70 -18.71 -12.09 6.70
CA SER A 70 -17.26 -12.22 6.58
C SER A 70 -16.78 -11.93 5.15
N TRP A 71 -17.54 -12.33 4.12
CA TRP A 71 -17.26 -11.98 2.72
C TRP A 71 -17.46 -10.49 2.45
N LYS A 72 -18.55 -9.91 2.96
CA LYS A 72 -18.79 -8.47 2.90
C LYS A 72 -17.62 -7.68 3.48
N ALA A 73 -17.20 -8.01 4.71
CA ALA A 73 -16.08 -7.36 5.38
C ALA A 73 -14.77 -7.50 4.60
N THR A 74 -14.58 -8.64 3.93
CA THR A 74 -13.42 -8.88 3.06
C THR A 74 -13.45 -7.97 1.83
N PHE A 75 -14.57 -7.85 1.13
CA PHE A 75 -14.68 -6.97 -0.04
C PHE A 75 -14.62 -5.48 0.33
N GLU A 76 -15.12 -5.13 1.52
CA GLU A 76 -14.92 -3.82 2.15
C GLU A 76 -13.43 -3.52 2.37
N GLU A 77 -12.65 -4.49 2.86
CA GLU A 77 -11.20 -4.36 3.04
C GLU A 77 -10.45 -4.06 1.74
N PHE A 78 -10.88 -4.69 0.66
CA PHE A 78 -10.30 -4.53 -0.67
C PHE A 78 -10.80 -3.28 -1.39
N GLY A 79 -11.75 -2.54 -0.81
CA GLY A 79 -12.34 -1.36 -1.43
C GLY A 79 -13.18 -1.68 -2.67
N LEU A 80 -13.73 -2.89 -2.78
CA LEU A 80 -14.52 -3.30 -3.95
C LEU A 80 -16.00 -2.91 -3.82
N LEU A 81 -16.51 -2.97 -2.60
CA LEU A 81 -17.87 -2.58 -2.25
C LEU A 81 -17.93 -2.28 -0.76
N TYR A 82 -19.04 -1.72 -0.30
CA TYR A 82 -19.31 -1.55 1.11
C TYR A 82 -20.80 -1.58 1.43
N VAL A 83 -21.11 -1.82 2.70
CA VAL A 83 -22.42 -1.57 3.30
C VAL A 83 -22.20 -0.68 4.51
N ILE A 84 -22.68 0.56 4.45
CA ILE A 84 -22.55 1.49 5.58
C ILE A 84 -23.28 0.90 6.78
N SER A 85 -22.70 1.05 7.97
CA SER A 85 -23.37 0.67 9.20
C SER A 85 -24.78 1.28 9.27
N ARG A 86 -25.79 0.42 9.37
CA ARG A 86 -27.23 0.75 9.39
C ARG A 86 -27.84 1.18 8.04
N SER A 87 -27.08 1.27 6.95
CA SER A 87 -27.65 1.22 5.61
C SER A 87 -27.76 -0.26 5.24
N ASN A 88 -28.95 -0.74 4.90
CA ASN A 88 -29.12 -2.14 4.48
C ASN A 88 -28.82 -2.28 2.98
N ALA A 89 -27.95 -1.45 2.42
CA ALA A 89 -27.74 -1.33 0.98
C ALA A 89 -26.29 -1.69 0.63
N VAL A 90 -26.12 -2.57 -0.36
CA VAL A 90 -24.81 -2.84 -0.96
C VAL A 90 -24.47 -1.69 -1.91
N THR A 91 -23.25 -1.17 -1.83
CA THR A 91 -22.74 -0.16 -2.75
C THR A 91 -21.41 -0.63 -3.33
N VAL A 92 -21.37 -0.86 -4.63
CA VAL A 92 -20.14 -1.15 -5.36
C VAL A 92 -19.36 0.15 -5.53
N THR A 93 -18.05 0.10 -5.29
CA THR A 93 -17.21 1.30 -5.41
C THR A 93 -16.80 1.54 -6.86
N PRO A 94 -16.34 2.75 -7.21
CA PRO A 94 -15.72 2.99 -8.52
C PRO A 94 -14.59 1.99 -8.84
N GLY A 95 -13.72 1.68 -7.87
CA GLY A 95 -12.68 0.67 -8.00
C GLY A 95 -13.22 -0.75 -8.21
N GLY A 96 -14.32 -1.10 -7.52
CA GLY A 96 -15.06 -2.34 -7.70
C GLY A 96 -15.60 -2.51 -9.12
N HIS A 97 -16.18 -1.46 -9.70
CA HIS A 97 -16.57 -1.46 -11.11
C HIS A 97 -15.36 -1.65 -12.02
N GLN A 98 -14.27 -0.92 -11.81
CA GLN A 98 -13.08 -1.04 -12.65
C GLN A 98 -12.49 -2.45 -12.64
N ILE A 99 -12.38 -3.09 -11.46
CA ILE A 99 -11.83 -4.45 -11.38
C ILE A 99 -12.75 -5.49 -12.03
N TYR A 100 -14.06 -5.32 -11.87
CA TYR A 100 -15.06 -6.18 -12.51
C TYR A 100 -14.98 -6.09 -14.03
N GLN A 101 -14.92 -4.87 -14.57
CA GLN A 101 -14.80 -4.66 -16.01
C GLN A 101 -13.47 -5.18 -16.56
N ALA A 102 -12.35 -5.01 -15.85
CA ALA A 102 -11.07 -5.57 -16.24
C ALA A 102 -11.11 -7.10 -16.31
N ALA A 103 -11.76 -7.76 -15.33
CA ALA A 103 -11.95 -9.20 -15.33
C ALA A 103 -12.85 -9.67 -16.49
N LYS A 104 -13.99 -9.01 -16.74
CA LYS A 104 -14.90 -9.36 -17.86
C LYS A 104 -14.25 -9.17 -19.22
N ALA A 105 -13.36 -8.19 -19.35
CA ALA A 105 -12.55 -7.98 -20.55
C ALA A 105 -11.35 -8.94 -20.65
N LEU A 106 -11.17 -9.87 -19.71
CA LEU A 106 -10.01 -10.76 -19.58
C LEU A 106 -8.67 -10.00 -19.57
N ASN A 107 -8.69 -8.74 -19.13
CA ASN A 107 -7.52 -7.89 -19.08
C ASN A 107 -6.77 -8.08 -17.74
N ARG A 108 -5.91 -9.11 -17.70
CA ARG A 108 -5.10 -9.47 -16.53
C ARG A 108 -4.25 -8.30 -16.02
N GLU A 109 -3.66 -7.51 -16.92
CA GLU A 109 -2.80 -6.38 -16.56
C GLU A 109 -3.59 -5.28 -15.84
N ALA A 110 -4.71 -4.85 -16.42
CA ALA A 110 -5.58 -3.86 -15.80
C ALA A 110 -6.12 -4.36 -14.45
N PHE A 111 -6.49 -5.65 -14.38
CA PHE A 111 -6.96 -6.26 -13.14
C PHE A 111 -5.91 -6.19 -12.02
N VAL A 112 -4.66 -6.55 -12.32
CA VAL A 112 -3.54 -6.47 -11.36
C VAL A 112 -3.27 -5.02 -10.97
N TRP A 113 -3.21 -4.11 -11.94
CA TRP A 113 -2.99 -2.68 -11.68
C TRP A 113 -4.03 -2.09 -10.73
N ILE A 114 -5.31 -2.35 -10.99
CA ILE A 114 -6.43 -1.87 -10.17
C ILE A 114 -6.36 -2.51 -8.78
N GLY A 115 -6.22 -3.84 -8.70
CA GLY A 115 -6.18 -4.56 -7.43
C GLY A 115 -5.04 -4.13 -6.52
N LEU A 116 -3.84 -3.92 -7.07
CA LEU A 116 -2.69 -3.40 -6.31
C LEU A 116 -2.96 -1.99 -5.76
N ASN A 117 -3.47 -1.08 -6.59
CA ASN A 117 -3.73 0.29 -6.16
C ASN A 117 -4.85 0.40 -5.13
N LEU A 118 -5.87 -0.47 -5.19
CA LEU A 118 -6.90 -0.56 -4.15
C LEU A 118 -6.34 -1.12 -2.84
N LEU A 119 -5.60 -2.24 -2.89
CA LEU A 119 -4.97 -2.82 -1.69
C LEU A 119 -3.96 -1.86 -1.06
N PHE A 120 -3.20 -1.11 -1.85
CA PHE A 120 -2.22 -0.15 -1.33
C PHE A 120 -2.84 1.01 -0.56
N ARG A 121 -4.16 1.19 -0.62
CA ARG A 121 -4.90 2.17 0.17
C ARG A 121 -5.40 1.61 1.50
N TYR A 122 -5.38 0.30 1.73
CA TYR A 122 -5.94 -0.26 2.96
C TYR A 122 -5.18 0.24 4.19
N PRO A 123 -5.82 0.94 5.15
CA PRO A 123 -5.20 1.30 6.41
C PRO A 123 -5.50 0.23 7.47
N VAL A 124 -4.48 -0.22 8.19
CA VAL A 124 -4.64 -1.25 9.23
C VAL A 124 -5.48 -0.77 10.44
N GLN A 125 -5.76 0.54 10.53
CA GLN A 125 -6.72 1.10 11.47
C GLN A 125 -8.16 0.64 11.18
N GLY A 126 -8.52 0.45 9.91
CA GLY A 126 -9.88 0.14 9.48
C GLY A 126 -10.87 1.29 9.67
N PRO A 127 -12.18 1.03 9.50
CA PRO A 127 -13.19 2.08 9.58
C PRO A 127 -13.33 2.64 11.02
N PRO A 128 -13.74 3.92 11.22
CA PRO A 128 -13.79 4.59 12.52
C PRO A 128 -14.65 3.92 13.60
N ARG A 129 -15.58 3.05 13.21
CA ARG A 129 -16.47 2.28 14.12
C ARG A 129 -16.18 0.78 14.13
N GLY A 130 -15.06 0.35 13.55
CA GLY A 130 -14.57 -1.03 13.67
C GLY A 130 -14.43 -1.40 15.15
N GLY A 131 -14.67 -2.67 15.50
CA GLY A 131 -14.75 -3.15 16.88
C GLY A 131 -13.49 -2.94 17.74
N ARG A 132 -13.34 -3.71 18.82
CA ARG A 132 -12.20 -3.58 19.76
C ARG A 132 -10.85 -3.96 19.11
N ARG A 133 -10.29 -3.07 18.28
CA ARG A 133 -8.90 -3.16 17.78
C ARG A 133 -7.95 -2.76 18.91
N SER A 134 -6.71 -3.25 18.87
CA SER A 134 -5.68 -2.87 19.85
C SER A 134 -5.28 -1.40 19.72
N VAL A 135 -4.52 -0.88 20.69
CA VAL A 135 -3.94 0.48 20.61
C VAL A 135 -3.09 0.62 19.34
N ALA A 136 -2.26 -0.38 19.03
CA ALA A 136 -1.37 -0.37 17.87
C ALA A 136 -2.12 -0.20 16.55
N HIS A 137 -3.26 -0.86 16.38
CA HIS A 137 -4.09 -0.70 15.18
C HIS A 137 -4.76 0.69 15.14
N ARG A 138 -5.26 1.18 16.27
CA ARG A 138 -6.00 2.45 16.32
C ARG A 138 -5.11 3.67 16.05
N SER A 139 -3.84 3.60 16.40
CA SER A 139 -2.84 4.65 16.14
C SER A 139 -1.95 4.37 14.94
N ALA A 140 -2.30 3.38 14.12
CA ALA A 140 -1.48 2.99 13.00
C ALA A 140 -1.54 4.04 11.88
N ASP A 141 -0.37 4.41 11.36
CA ASP A 141 -0.25 5.31 10.21
C ASP A 141 0.27 4.58 8.95
N VAL A 142 0.35 3.25 8.99
CA VAL A 142 0.88 2.42 7.91
C VAL A 142 -0.23 1.83 7.01
N LEU A 143 0.10 1.67 5.74
CA LEU A 143 -0.66 0.93 4.74
C LEU A 143 0.04 -0.42 4.52
N PRO A 144 -0.38 -1.53 5.18
CA PRO A 144 0.42 -2.75 5.31
C PRO A 144 0.78 -3.39 3.96
N TYR A 145 -0.14 -3.41 2.98
CA TYR A 145 0.16 -3.98 1.66
C TYR A 145 1.17 -3.13 0.90
N ARG A 146 1.03 -1.79 0.93
CA ARG A 146 2.00 -0.87 0.30
C ARG A 146 3.37 -1.02 0.96
N PHE A 147 3.42 -1.06 2.30
CA PHE A 147 4.66 -1.28 3.05
C PHE A 147 5.30 -2.64 2.72
N LEU A 148 4.53 -3.73 2.69
CA LEU A 148 5.06 -5.06 2.37
C LEU A 148 5.72 -5.09 1.00
N PHE A 149 5.05 -4.55 -0.03
CA PHE A 149 5.64 -4.47 -1.37
C PHE A 149 6.85 -3.53 -1.45
N SER A 150 6.82 -2.38 -0.77
CA SER A 150 8.01 -1.51 -0.65
C SER A 150 9.19 -2.23 0.01
N ALA A 151 8.94 -2.95 1.11
CA ALA A 151 9.96 -3.74 1.80
C ALA A 151 10.51 -4.84 0.90
N MET A 152 9.67 -5.55 0.15
CA MET A 152 10.12 -6.55 -0.84
C MET A 152 11.04 -5.93 -1.88
N ARG A 153 10.68 -4.77 -2.45
CA ARG A 153 11.53 -4.08 -3.44
C ARG A 153 12.90 -3.69 -2.86
N ASP A 154 12.95 -3.30 -1.59
CA ASP A 154 14.20 -3.00 -0.88
C ASP A 154 15.00 -4.26 -0.46
N LEU A 155 14.34 -5.42 -0.41
CA LEU A 155 14.88 -6.70 0.04
C LEU A 155 15.00 -7.72 -1.12
N GLY A 156 15.12 -7.26 -2.36
CA GLY A 156 15.38 -8.15 -3.50
C GLY A 156 14.17 -8.95 -3.99
N ASP A 157 12.97 -8.40 -3.88
CA ASP A 157 11.71 -8.87 -4.47
C ASP A 157 11.04 -10.08 -3.80
N TYR A 158 11.45 -10.40 -2.58
CA TYR A 158 10.85 -11.49 -1.81
C TYR A 158 10.87 -11.24 -0.30
N PHE A 159 10.02 -11.97 0.41
CA PHE A 159 10.10 -12.15 1.84
C PHE A 159 9.94 -13.63 2.22
N TRP A 160 10.55 -14.01 3.33
CA TRP A 160 10.31 -15.29 3.98
C TRP A 160 9.17 -15.19 4.98
N TRP A 161 8.40 -16.25 5.15
CA TRP A 161 7.32 -16.30 6.15
C TRP A 161 7.81 -15.92 7.56
N THR A 162 9.00 -16.39 7.95
CA THR A 162 9.65 -16.06 9.22
C THR A 162 9.89 -14.56 9.40
N GLU A 163 10.19 -13.84 8.33
CA GLU A 163 10.38 -12.38 8.35
C GLU A 163 9.04 -11.66 8.52
N LEU A 164 7.99 -12.15 7.83
CA LEU A 164 6.65 -11.61 7.95
C LEU A 164 6.13 -11.75 9.39
N GLU A 165 6.22 -12.94 9.96
CA GLU A 165 5.60 -13.26 11.25
C GLU A 165 6.34 -12.67 12.46
N ARG A 166 7.65 -12.41 12.35
CA ARG A 166 8.45 -11.88 13.48
C ARG A 166 8.76 -10.39 13.38
N ILE A 167 8.82 -9.83 12.17
CA ILE A 167 9.29 -8.46 11.94
C ILE A 167 8.23 -7.63 11.20
N LEU A 168 7.92 -7.98 9.94
CA LEU A 168 7.15 -7.07 9.08
C LEU A 168 5.73 -6.84 9.60
N CYS A 169 5.04 -7.87 10.11
CA CYS A 169 3.67 -7.73 10.60
C CYS A 169 3.50 -6.85 11.85
N ARG A 170 4.60 -6.42 12.47
CA ARG A 170 4.63 -5.62 13.70
C ARG A 170 4.87 -4.13 13.41
N VAL A 171 4.99 -3.74 12.15
CA VAL A 171 5.14 -2.35 11.74
C VAL A 171 3.77 -1.71 11.70
N PHE A 172 3.51 -0.78 12.61
CA PHE A 172 2.25 -0.01 12.66
C PHE A 172 2.43 1.46 12.31
N SER A 173 3.67 1.95 12.29
CA SER A 173 4.00 3.30 11.84
C SER A 173 5.05 3.28 10.73
N THR A 174 4.87 4.13 9.73
CA THR A 174 5.83 4.47 8.68
C THR A 174 7.18 4.90 9.24
N SER A 175 7.24 5.49 10.44
CA SER A 175 8.49 5.81 11.14
C SER A 175 9.31 4.57 11.54
N GLN A 176 8.67 3.40 11.62
CA GLN A 176 9.31 2.12 11.95
C GLN A 176 9.75 1.36 10.69
N ALA A 177 9.20 1.68 9.52
CA ALA A 177 9.36 0.89 8.28
C ALA A 177 10.83 0.68 7.88
N LYS A 178 11.63 1.75 7.85
CA LYS A 178 13.07 1.68 7.49
C LYS A 178 13.85 0.77 8.44
N ARG A 179 13.56 0.85 9.75
CA ARG A 179 14.23 0.01 10.76
C ARG A 179 13.85 -1.45 10.63
N ALA A 180 12.58 -1.75 10.33
CA ALA A 180 12.12 -3.11 10.10
C ALA A 180 12.78 -3.75 8.86
N VAL A 181 12.88 -3.01 7.76
CA VAL A 181 13.60 -3.49 6.55
C VAL A 181 15.08 -3.73 6.83
N ALA A 182 15.75 -2.81 7.52
CA ALA A 182 17.15 -2.99 7.91
C ALA A 182 17.33 -4.21 8.83
N ALA A 183 16.39 -4.47 9.73
CA ALA A 183 16.40 -5.65 10.61
C ALA A 183 16.27 -6.96 9.83
N VAL A 184 15.39 -7.02 8.82
CA VAL A 184 15.30 -8.17 7.91
C VAL A 184 16.62 -8.36 7.14
N GLY A 185 17.17 -7.27 6.58
CA GLY A 185 18.46 -7.33 5.88
C GLY A 185 19.58 -7.87 6.76
N ALA A 186 19.69 -7.41 8.01
CA ALA A 186 20.64 -7.92 8.98
C ALA A 186 20.39 -9.41 9.32
N LEU A 187 19.12 -9.79 9.54
CA LEU A 187 18.73 -11.18 9.82
C LEU A 187 19.08 -12.14 8.67
N ARG A 188 19.02 -11.70 7.41
CA ARG A 188 19.46 -12.49 6.25
C ARG A 188 20.96 -12.68 6.17
N MET A 189 21.74 -11.72 6.68
CA MET A 189 23.21 -11.80 6.74
C MET A 189 23.70 -12.64 7.92
N ASP A 190 22.94 -12.64 9.03
CA ASP A 190 23.23 -13.41 10.24
C ASP A 190 21.95 -13.99 10.81
N THR A 191 21.68 -15.26 10.48
CA THR A 191 20.47 -15.97 10.93
C THR A 191 20.47 -16.25 12.43
N SER A 192 21.61 -16.13 13.12
CA SER A 192 21.67 -16.29 14.58
C SER A 192 20.90 -15.18 15.31
N LEU A 193 20.72 -14.02 14.66
CA LEU A 193 19.89 -12.91 15.15
C LEU A 193 18.42 -13.28 15.26
N LEU A 194 17.96 -14.39 14.68
CA LEU A 194 16.56 -14.82 14.79
C LEU A 194 16.08 -14.92 16.24
N LYS A 195 16.99 -15.28 17.16
CA LYS A 195 16.73 -15.38 18.61
C LYS A 195 16.31 -14.06 19.25
N THR A 196 16.62 -12.91 18.63
CA THR A 196 16.23 -11.58 19.13
C THR A 196 14.88 -11.12 18.59
N PHE A 197 14.28 -11.86 17.66
CA PHE A 197 12.99 -11.53 17.04
C PHE A 197 11.93 -12.53 17.48
N GLU A 198 11.39 -12.33 18.68
CA GLU A 198 10.30 -13.14 19.21
C GLU A 198 9.01 -12.98 18.39
N LEU A 199 8.16 -14.01 18.42
CA LEU A 199 6.82 -13.92 17.87
C LEU A 199 5.98 -12.93 18.69
N PRO A 200 5.07 -12.17 18.07
CA PRO A 200 4.19 -11.24 18.79
C PRO A 200 3.08 -11.96 19.60
N VAL A 201 3.05 -13.30 19.58
CA VAL A 201 2.07 -14.16 20.25
C VAL A 201 2.74 -15.42 20.80
N GLU A 202 2.16 -16.00 21.85
CA GLU A 202 2.66 -17.25 22.44
C GLU A 202 2.43 -18.47 21.52
N ASN A 203 1.30 -18.50 20.81
CA ASN A 203 0.94 -19.60 19.92
C ASN A 203 0.96 -19.16 18.46
N ARG A 204 1.83 -19.79 17.67
CA ARG A 204 1.95 -19.55 16.22
C ARG A 204 0.66 -19.92 15.46
N LYS A 205 -0.18 -20.80 15.98
CA LYS A 205 -1.40 -21.29 15.31
C LYS A 205 -2.62 -20.39 15.56
N GLY A 206 -3.70 -20.63 14.81
CA GLY A 206 -4.99 -19.97 15.01
C GLY A 206 -5.06 -18.59 14.36
N GLY A 207 -5.60 -17.60 15.08
CA GLY A 207 -5.87 -16.27 14.53
C GLY A 207 -4.64 -15.56 13.98
N PHE A 208 -3.47 -15.72 14.60
CA PHE A 208 -2.21 -15.16 14.12
C PHE A 208 -1.83 -15.72 12.74
N TYR A 209 -1.69 -17.04 12.63
CA TYR A 209 -1.40 -17.71 11.35
C TYR A 209 -2.43 -17.35 10.28
N ASN A 210 -3.72 -17.40 10.63
CA ASN A 210 -4.79 -17.13 9.67
C ASN A 210 -4.71 -15.70 9.12
N SER A 211 -4.53 -14.70 9.98
CA SER A 211 -4.39 -13.30 9.53
C SER A 211 -3.17 -13.11 8.63
N LEU A 212 -1.99 -13.64 9.01
CA LEU A 212 -0.78 -13.47 8.20
C LEU A 212 -0.84 -14.25 6.89
N ASN A 213 -1.50 -15.41 6.89
CA ASN A 213 -1.72 -16.17 5.67
C ASN A 213 -2.61 -15.39 4.71
N GLN A 214 -3.62 -14.71 5.24
CA GLN A 214 -4.45 -13.83 4.42
C GLN A 214 -3.73 -12.57 3.97
N ILE A 215 -2.84 -11.96 4.77
CA ILE A 215 -1.96 -10.89 4.29
C ILE A 215 -1.19 -11.34 3.03
N ALA A 216 -0.58 -12.52 3.05
CA ALA A 216 0.16 -13.05 1.91
C ALA A 216 -0.77 -13.34 0.70
N ASN A 217 -1.95 -13.91 0.94
CA ASN A 217 -2.93 -14.19 -0.11
C ASN A 217 -3.49 -12.91 -0.75
N HIS A 218 -3.87 -11.92 0.07
CA HIS A 218 -4.38 -10.63 -0.35
C HIS A 218 -3.31 -9.89 -1.16
N ALA A 219 -2.10 -9.76 -0.63
CA ALA A 219 -0.98 -9.15 -1.33
C ALA A 219 -0.69 -9.85 -2.67
N GLY A 220 -0.85 -11.18 -2.73
CA GLY A 220 -0.72 -11.95 -3.95
C GLY A 220 -1.87 -11.85 -4.93
N LEU A 221 -2.96 -11.11 -4.63
CA LEU A 221 -4.24 -11.19 -5.34
C LEU A 221 -4.67 -12.65 -5.56
N ASN A 222 -4.54 -13.48 -4.51
CA ASN A 222 -4.66 -14.93 -4.56
C ASN A 222 -3.73 -15.57 -5.61
N HIS A 223 -2.42 -15.52 -5.36
CA HIS A 223 -1.34 -16.17 -6.13
C HIS A 223 -1.11 -15.65 -7.56
N LEU A 224 -1.73 -14.52 -7.94
CA LEU A 224 -1.51 -13.88 -9.23
C LEU A 224 -0.22 -13.07 -9.26
N VAL A 225 0.00 -12.24 -8.22
CA VAL A 225 1.14 -11.31 -8.11
C VAL A 225 2.29 -11.92 -7.34
N LEU A 226 2.00 -12.68 -6.28
CA LEU A 226 3.00 -13.33 -5.46
C LEU A 226 3.00 -14.83 -5.72
N ARG A 227 4.18 -15.37 -6.04
CA ARG A 227 4.44 -16.80 -6.09
C ARG A 227 4.98 -17.26 -4.75
N GLN A 228 4.83 -18.55 -4.49
CA GLN A 228 5.32 -19.21 -3.28
C GLN A 228 6.31 -20.30 -3.66
N ASP A 229 7.39 -20.39 -2.89
CA ASP A 229 8.37 -21.47 -2.93
C ASP A 229 8.57 -22.01 -1.51
N ASP A 230 8.50 -23.34 -1.35
CA ASP A 230 8.70 -24.04 -0.08
C ASP A 230 9.91 -25.00 -0.14
N THR A 231 10.70 -24.95 -1.21
CA THR A 231 11.84 -25.86 -1.45
C THR A 231 13.14 -25.40 -0.78
N SER A 232 13.27 -24.09 -0.57
CA SER A 232 14.48 -23.47 -0.03
C SER A 232 14.41 -23.39 1.51
N GLU A 233 15.52 -23.65 2.20
CA GLU A 233 15.63 -23.48 3.66
C GLU A 233 16.66 -22.38 3.97
N HIS A 234 16.23 -21.31 4.64
CA HIS A 234 17.12 -20.18 4.99
C HIS A 234 17.33 -20.02 6.49
N TYR A 235 16.29 -20.21 7.30
CA TYR A 235 16.32 -20.03 8.76
C TYR A 235 16.47 -21.33 9.57
N GLY A 236 16.88 -22.40 8.90
CA GLY A 236 17.05 -23.72 9.49
C GLY A 236 15.75 -24.53 9.56
N PRO A 237 15.83 -25.79 10.02
CA PRO A 237 14.78 -26.79 9.84
C PRO A 237 13.57 -26.61 10.76
N THR A 238 13.69 -25.79 11.81
CA THR A 238 12.61 -25.50 12.76
C THR A 238 11.71 -24.34 12.32
N GLU A 239 12.12 -23.63 11.28
CA GLU A 239 11.41 -22.46 10.76
C GLU A 239 10.70 -22.75 9.45
N SER A 240 9.76 -21.89 9.09
CA SER A 240 9.00 -22.06 7.84
C SER A 240 9.91 -21.91 6.63
N ARG A 241 9.85 -22.87 5.70
CA ARG A 241 10.51 -22.81 4.38
C ARG A 241 9.78 -21.94 3.37
N ARG A 242 8.60 -21.42 3.75
CA ARG A 242 7.73 -20.66 2.87
C ARG A 242 8.35 -19.31 2.53
N ARG A 243 8.65 -19.11 1.25
CA ARG A 243 9.13 -17.86 0.67
C ARG A 243 8.10 -17.35 -0.33
N HIS A 244 7.80 -16.05 -0.26
CA HIS A 244 6.95 -15.36 -1.22
C HIS A 244 7.77 -14.38 -2.04
N PHE A 245 7.60 -14.40 -3.35
CA PHE A 245 8.32 -13.51 -4.27
C PHE A 245 7.39 -12.93 -5.32
N ILE A 246 7.71 -11.73 -5.79
CA ILE A 246 6.94 -11.05 -6.84
C ILE A 246 7.13 -11.83 -8.15
N ASP A 247 6.03 -12.14 -8.84
CA ASP A 247 6.10 -12.71 -10.18
C ASP A 247 6.86 -11.74 -11.10
N ARG A 248 7.92 -12.23 -11.73
CA ARG A 248 8.82 -11.41 -12.55
C ARG A 248 8.10 -10.69 -13.69
N GLU A 249 7.05 -11.29 -14.25
CA GLU A 249 6.23 -10.67 -15.29
C GLU A 249 5.45 -9.45 -14.80
N LEU A 250 5.07 -9.45 -13.51
CA LEU A 250 4.26 -8.40 -12.89
C LEU A 250 5.09 -7.40 -12.09
N LEU A 251 6.39 -7.64 -11.93
CA LEU A 251 7.30 -6.73 -11.24
C LEU A 251 7.25 -5.29 -11.77
N PRO A 252 7.20 -5.02 -13.10
CA PRO A 252 7.04 -3.66 -13.61
C PRO A 252 5.76 -2.97 -13.14
N LEU A 253 4.64 -3.71 -13.05
CA LEU A 253 3.36 -3.17 -12.57
C LEU A 253 3.40 -2.88 -11.06
N VAL A 254 4.03 -3.76 -10.28
CA VAL A 254 4.24 -3.54 -8.84
C VAL A 254 5.07 -2.28 -8.61
N SER A 255 6.20 -2.17 -9.31
CA SER A 255 7.05 -0.99 -9.30
C SER A 255 6.26 0.27 -9.66
N ALA A 256 5.46 0.21 -10.74
CA ALA A 256 4.62 1.32 -11.16
C ALA A 256 3.56 1.72 -10.11
N ALA A 257 2.92 0.73 -9.45
CA ALA A 257 1.93 0.99 -8.41
C ALA A 257 2.55 1.60 -7.13
N LEU A 258 3.82 1.26 -6.85
CA LEU A 258 4.60 1.90 -5.80
C LEU A 258 5.08 3.31 -6.20
N GLY A 259 5.05 3.62 -7.49
CA GLY A 259 5.33 4.94 -8.05
C GLY A 259 6.59 5.02 -8.93
N ASP A 260 7.22 3.90 -9.26
CA ASP A 260 8.25 3.91 -10.29
C ASP A 260 7.64 4.28 -11.63
N ARG A 261 8.38 5.04 -12.43
CA ARG A 261 8.04 5.18 -13.84
C ARG A 261 8.71 4.03 -14.60
N THR A 262 8.19 3.72 -15.78
CA THR A 262 8.53 2.55 -16.61
C THR A 262 10.02 2.38 -16.95
N THR A 263 10.84 3.37 -16.64
CA THR A 263 12.31 3.39 -16.70
C THR A 263 12.90 3.21 -15.30
N LEU A 264 13.68 2.12 -15.11
CA LEU A 264 14.35 1.68 -13.87
C LEU A 264 15.19 2.77 -13.15
N SER A 265 15.49 3.89 -13.80
CA SER A 265 16.29 5.00 -13.26
C SER A 265 15.49 6.12 -12.59
N ASP A 266 14.19 6.23 -12.81
CA ASP A 266 13.49 7.50 -12.54
C ASP A 266 13.05 7.64 -11.08
N CYS A 267 12.89 6.51 -10.41
CA CYS A 267 12.69 6.45 -8.96
C CYS A 267 14.01 6.28 -8.20
N ALA A 268 15.18 6.27 -8.86
CA ALA A 268 16.48 6.04 -8.23
C ALA A 268 17.10 7.31 -7.60
N ALA A 269 16.28 8.14 -6.94
CA ALA A 269 16.81 8.94 -5.85
C ALA A 269 17.25 7.95 -4.75
N SER A 270 18.39 8.20 -4.10
CA SER A 270 19.08 7.31 -3.14
C SER A 270 18.28 6.75 -1.95
N ALA A 271 16.98 7.01 -1.89
CA ALA A 271 16.07 6.57 -0.85
C ALA A 271 15.45 5.21 -1.17
N LEU A 272 15.39 4.35 -0.16
CA LEU A 272 14.68 3.07 -0.20
C LEU A 272 13.19 3.29 -0.50
N TYR A 273 12.47 2.30 -1.05
CA TYR A 273 11.03 2.40 -1.28
C TYR A 273 10.28 2.68 0.03
N VAL A 274 10.70 2.08 1.14
CA VAL A 274 10.06 2.34 2.44
C VAL A 274 10.20 3.77 2.94
N ASP A 275 11.22 4.52 2.49
CA ASP A 275 11.39 5.94 2.85
C ASP A 275 10.36 6.85 2.15
N ARG A 276 9.69 6.33 1.10
CA ARG A 276 8.70 7.05 0.26
C ARG A 276 7.25 6.83 0.69
N LEU A 277 7.02 5.94 1.66
CA LEU A 277 5.69 5.57 2.10
C LEU A 277 4.95 6.79 2.65
N PRO A 278 3.78 7.17 2.12
CA PRO A 278 2.94 8.14 2.81
C PRO A 278 2.37 7.54 4.10
N THR A 279 2.03 8.39 5.06
CA THR A 279 1.16 7.98 6.18
C THR A 279 -0.26 7.74 5.67
N ALA A 280 -0.99 6.83 6.33
CA ALA A 280 -2.39 6.58 6.08
C ALA A 280 -3.24 7.80 6.49
N PRO A 281 -4.30 8.12 5.74
CA PRO A 281 -5.27 9.15 6.15
C PRO A 281 -6.05 8.72 7.39
N THR A 282 -6.48 9.70 8.17
CA THR A 282 -7.42 9.51 9.29
C THR A 282 -8.84 9.83 8.86
N PHE A 283 -9.81 9.01 9.30
CA PHE A 283 -11.22 9.21 8.97
C PHE A 283 -12.05 9.43 10.23
N THR A 284 -13.05 10.30 10.13
CA THR A 284 -14.02 10.57 11.21
C THR A 284 -15.37 9.87 10.96
N ASP A 285 -15.64 9.49 9.72
CA ASP A 285 -16.83 8.74 9.33
C ASP A 285 -16.53 7.59 8.36
N GLU A 286 -17.46 6.65 8.29
CA GLU A 286 -17.35 5.41 7.51
C GLU A 286 -17.52 5.63 6.00
N GLN A 287 -18.30 6.65 5.61
CA GLN A 287 -18.53 6.96 4.20
C GLN A 287 -17.24 7.49 3.55
N ALA A 288 -16.55 8.42 4.20
CA ALA A 288 -15.26 8.93 3.76
C ALA A 288 -14.19 7.82 3.68
N TYR A 289 -14.18 6.92 4.67
CA TYR A 289 -13.29 5.75 4.67
C TYR A 289 -13.49 4.87 3.43
N PHE A 290 -14.75 4.50 3.13
CA PHE A 290 -15.03 3.62 2.00
C PHE A 290 -14.88 4.32 0.64
N GLN A 291 -15.19 5.62 0.55
CA GLN A 291 -14.92 6.43 -0.64
C GLN A 291 -13.43 6.49 -0.95
N TYR A 292 -12.59 6.68 0.07
CA TYR A 292 -11.14 6.65 -0.10
C TYR A 292 -10.65 5.28 -0.57
N LEU A 293 -11.08 4.22 0.11
CA LEU A 293 -10.58 2.87 -0.13
C LEU A 293 -10.94 2.38 -1.55
N GLY A 294 -12.18 2.61 -1.98
CA GLY A 294 -12.71 2.21 -3.28
C GLY A 294 -12.71 3.28 -4.36
N ALA A 295 -12.00 4.39 -4.19
CA ALA A 295 -11.94 5.45 -5.19
C ALA A 295 -11.44 4.94 -6.55
N THR A 296 -11.75 5.67 -7.62
CA THR A 296 -11.25 5.38 -8.96
C THR A 296 -9.72 5.22 -8.97
N VAL A 297 -9.23 4.19 -9.65
CA VAL A 297 -7.81 3.98 -9.94
C VAL A 297 -7.51 4.62 -11.29
N PRO A 298 -6.54 5.55 -11.38
CA PRO A 298 -6.08 6.11 -12.65
C PRO A 298 -5.57 5.01 -13.58
N THR A 299 -5.70 5.17 -14.89
CA THR A 299 -5.12 4.21 -15.84
C THR A 299 -3.60 4.28 -15.82
N LEU A 300 -2.93 3.16 -16.13
CA LEU A 300 -1.47 3.11 -16.23
C LEU A 300 -0.94 4.16 -17.23
N ALA A 301 -1.62 4.32 -18.37
CA ALA A 301 -1.30 5.33 -19.37
C ALA A 301 -1.44 6.77 -18.83
N GLY A 302 -2.48 7.05 -18.03
CA GLY A 302 -2.68 8.35 -17.41
C GLY A 302 -1.57 8.70 -16.40
N VAL A 303 -1.11 7.71 -15.63
CA VAL A 303 0.04 7.88 -14.73
C VAL A 303 1.33 8.10 -15.51
N ALA A 304 1.56 7.32 -16.56
CA ALA A 304 2.75 7.43 -17.40
C ALA A 304 2.85 8.75 -18.16
N ALA A 305 1.71 9.41 -18.44
CA ALA A 305 1.65 10.70 -19.12
C ALA A 305 1.90 11.92 -18.21
N ALA A 306 1.81 11.78 -16.89
CA ALA A 306 1.99 12.92 -15.97
C ALA A 306 3.43 13.45 -16.00
N SER A 307 3.70 14.74 -15.75
CA SER A 307 5.09 15.22 -15.61
C SER A 307 5.75 14.68 -14.34
N ALA A 308 7.01 14.24 -14.44
CA ALA A 308 7.80 13.80 -13.28
C ALA A 308 8.64 14.95 -12.72
N PRO A 309 8.83 15.02 -11.39
CA PRO A 309 9.86 15.85 -10.79
C PRO A 309 11.23 15.59 -11.44
N GLN A 310 11.93 16.67 -11.77
CA GLN A 310 13.29 16.57 -12.29
C GLN A 310 14.27 16.29 -11.15
N ILE A 311 15.28 15.46 -11.40
CA ILE A 311 16.37 15.21 -10.44
C ILE A 311 17.56 16.09 -10.83
N LEU A 312 18.05 16.87 -9.86
CA LEU A 312 19.21 17.74 -10.00
C LEU A 312 20.35 17.24 -9.11
N ASP A 313 21.59 17.36 -9.57
CA ASP A 313 22.78 17.16 -8.73
C ASP A 313 23.26 18.51 -8.21
N LEU A 314 23.24 18.68 -6.88
CA LEU A 314 23.69 19.90 -6.22
C LEU A 314 24.76 19.56 -5.18
N ALA A 315 26.01 19.85 -5.52
CA ALA A 315 27.18 19.58 -4.68
C ALA A 315 27.28 18.10 -4.24
N GLY A 316 26.93 17.17 -5.14
CA GLY A 316 26.96 15.72 -4.89
C GLY A 316 25.68 15.17 -4.27
N ASP A 317 24.70 16.02 -3.91
CA ASP A 317 23.38 15.60 -3.44
C ASP A 317 22.38 15.57 -4.61
N LYS A 318 21.68 14.45 -4.80
CA LYS A 318 20.51 14.39 -5.69
C LYS A 318 19.29 15.03 -5.03
N VAL A 319 18.77 16.10 -5.63
CA VAL A 319 17.65 16.90 -5.14
C VAL A 319 16.50 16.88 -6.15
N LEU A 320 15.25 16.73 -5.70
CA LEU A 320 14.09 16.78 -6.59
C LEU A 320 13.59 18.21 -6.78
N LEU A 321 13.32 18.59 -8.02
CA LEU A 321 12.68 19.85 -8.39
C LEU A 321 11.16 19.68 -8.50
N LEU A 322 10.44 20.33 -7.60
CA LEU A 322 8.98 20.36 -7.57
C LEU A 322 8.51 21.68 -8.16
N LYS A 323 7.88 21.61 -9.34
CA LYS A 323 7.33 22.78 -10.03
C LYS A 323 5.91 23.05 -9.54
N ILE A 324 5.69 24.25 -8.99
CA ILE A 324 4.35 24.72 -8.60
C ILE A 324 3.49 24.88 -9.86
N GLY A 325 2.25 24.37 -9.84
CA GLY A 325 1.33 24.38 -10.98
C GLY A 325 1.49 23.21 -11.95
N GLU A 326 2.60 22.46 -11.87
CA GLU A 326 2.85 21.27 -12.70
C GLU A 326 2.90 19.99 -11.84
N HIS A 327 3.81 19.94 -10.86
CA HIS A 327 3.97 18.78 -9.96
C HIS A 327 3.13 18.90 -8.70
N VAL A 328 3.03 20.13 -8.18
CA VAL A 328 2.40 20.41 -6.89
C VAL A 328 1.64 21.74 -6.90
N GLU A 329 0.66 21.84 -6.04
CA GLU A 329 0.02 23.08 -5.62
C GLU A 329 0.65 23.55 -4.30
N ARG A 330 0.76 24.88 -4.14
CA ARG A 330 1.29 25.47 -2.91
C ARG A 330 0.21 25.45 -1.84
N GLY A 331 0.54 24.87 -0.69
CA GLY A 331 -0.30 24.90 0.51
C GLY A 331 0.05 26.06 1.43
N GLU A 332 -0.24 25.86 2.72
CA GLU A 332 0.03 26.82 3.78
C GLU A 332 1.54 27.02 4.01
N GLN A 333 1.92 28.25 4.37
CA GLN A 333 3.27 28.61 4.78
C GLN A 333 3.24 29.20 6.19
N ALA A 334 4.02 28.62 7.09
CA ALA A 334 4.17 29.06 8.47
C ALA A 334 5.66 29.19 8.81
N GLY A 335 6.16 30.43 8.83
CA GLY A 335 7.57 30.72 9.10
C GLY A 335 8.52 30.03 8.12
N ASN A 336 9.30 29.06 8.63
CA ASN A 336 10.27 28.28 7.85
C ASN A 336 9.71 26.96 7.29
N GLN A 337 8.42 26.70 7.49
CA GLN A 337 7.74 25.52 6.96
C GLN A 337 6.74 25.89 5.86
N VAL A 338 6.65 25.02 4.87
CA VAL A 338 5.73 25.12 3.72
C VAL A 338 5.09 23.76 3.52
N SER A 339 3.80 23.71 3.24
CA SER A 339 3.14 22.50 2.74
C SER A 339 2.95 22.61 1.23
N VAL A 340 3.09 21.48 0.54
CA VAL A 340 2.73 21.35 -0.89
C VAL A 340 1.88 20.11 -1.08
N ARG A 341 0.96 20.16 -2.03
CA ARG A 341 0.04 19.06 -2.35
C ARG A 341 0.23 18.64 -3.78
N GLY A 342 0.18 17.35 -4.06
CA GLY A 342 0.30 16.86 -5.42
C GLY A 342 -0.23 15.44 -5.54
N ARG A 343 -0.30 14.96 -6.78
CA ARG A 343 -0.77 13.61 -7.06
C ARG A 343 0.18 12.58 -6.46
N LEU A 344 -0.37 11.50 -5.91
CA LEU A 344 0.37 10.40 -5.28
C LEU A 344 1.43 9.81 -6.21
N TRP A 345 1.11 9.61 -7.50
CA TRP A 345 2.04 9.08 -8.50
C TRP A 345 3.05 10.09 -9.02
N VAL A 346 2.89 11.39 -8.75
CA VAL A 346 3.90 12.42 -9.02
C VAL A 346 4.84 12.56 -7.84
N LEU A 347 4.29 12.57 -6.63
CA LEU A 347 5.04 12.72 -5.38
C LEU A 347 5.52 11.40 -4.78
N CYS A 348 5.30 10.27 -5.46
CA CYS A 348 5.76 8.95 -5.02
C CYS A 348 7.28 8.90 -4.79
N GLN A 349 8.05 9.65 -5.58
CA GLN A 349 9.52 9.71 -5.51
C GLN A 349 10.05 10.45 -4.29
N VAL A 350 9.23 11.34 -3.71
CA VAL A 350 9.62 12.18 -2.59
C VAL A 350 9.69 11.33 -1.33
N ALA A 351 10.89 11.20 -0.76
CA ALA A 351 11.14 10.47 0.48
C ALA A 351 11.21 11.40 1.69
N ARG A 352 10.84 10.89 2.88
CA ARG A 352 11.05 11.62 4.13
C ARG A 352 12.56 11.83 4.36
N GLY A 353 12.93 13.02 4.82
CA GLY A 353 14.33 13.42 5.00
C GLY A 353 15.07 13.74 3.69
N GLN A 354 14.42 13.67 2.53
CA GLN A 354 15.02 14.08 1.27
C GLN A 354 15.03 15.60 1.13
N ARG A 355 16.04 16.14 0.45
CA ARG A 355 16.05 17.54 0.03
C ARG A 355 15.28 17.69 -1.29
N VAL A 356 14.49 18.75 -1.38
CA VAL A 356 13.76 19.17 -2.58
C VAL A 356 13.95 20.67 -2.83
N ILE A 357 13.66 21.11 -4.04
CA ILE A 357 13.61 22.52 -4.42
C ILE A 357 12.21 22.80 -4.95
N LEU A 358 11.66 23.94 -4.57
CA LEU A 358 10.40 24.45 -5.12
C LEU A 358 10.72 25.43 -6.24
N SER A 359 10.00 25.38 -7.35
CA SER A 359 10.22 26.32 -8.47
C SER A 359 10.02 27.79 -8.12
N THR A 360 9.34 28.07 -7.01
CA THR A 360 9.06 29.42 -6.53
C THR A 360 10.10 29.93 -5.53
N ASP A 361 11.10 29.13 -5.16
CA ASP A 361 12.19 29.54 -4.25
C ASP A 361 13.53 28.99 -4.74
N THR A 362 14.24 29.84 -5.49
CA THR A 362 15.58 29.55 -6.03
C THR A 362 16.70 29.80 -5.02
N ARG A 363 16.38 30.28 -3.81
CA ARG A 363 17.36 30.64 -2.78
C ARG A 363 17.57 29.52 -1.78
N TRP A 364 16.53 28.74 -1.50
CA TRP A 364 16.57 27.68 -0.49
C TRP A 364 16.15 26.33 -1.04
N SER A 365 16.90 25.31 -0.65
CA SER A 365 16.41 23.94 -0.64
C SER A 365 15.59 23.66 0.62
N TYR A 366 14.71 22.68 0.53
CA TYR A 366 13.79 22.28 1.58
C TYR A 366 14.01 20.82 1.95
N LEU A 367 13.88 20.48 3.24
CA LEU A 367 13.89 19.13 3.75
C LEU A 367 12.44 18.64 3.89
N VAL A 368 12.16 17.44 3.38
CA VAL A 368 10.87 16.78 3.56
C VAL A 368 10.75 16.27 4.99
N LEU A 369 9.76 16.79 5.72
CA LEU A 369 9.45 16.39 7.09
C LEU A 369 8.45 15.23 7.11
N THR A 370 7.28 15.46 6.53
CA THR A 370 6.17 14.50 6.51
C THR A 370 5.66 14.31 5.08
N LYS A 371 4.92 13.23 4.91
CA LYS A 371 4.32 12.82 3.65
C LYS A 371 3.05 12.07 4.01
N ASP A 372 1.92 12.69 3.74
CA ASP A 372 0.64 12.30 4.30
C ASP A 372 -0.38 12.17 3.17
N LEU A 373 -1.07 11.02 3.09
CA LEU A 373 -2.18 10.88 2.15
C LEU A 373 -3.38 11.65 2.72
N ILE A 374 -3.91 12.56 1.92
CA ILE A 374 -5.11 13.33 2.29
C ILE A 374 -6.36 12.68 1.71
N ASN A 375 -6.23 12.02 0.55
CA ASN A 375 -7.27 11.23 -0.09
C ASN A 375 -6.63 10.12 -0.95
N SER A 376 -7.41 9.49 -1.82
CA SER A 376 -6.99 8.32 -2.62
C SER A 376 -5.93 8.60 -3.67
N ASP A 377 -5.72 9.87 -4.03
CA ASP A 377 -4.85 10.28 -5.14
C ASP A 377 -3.94 11.47 -4.81
N THR A 378 -4.08 12.09 -3.64
CA THR A 378 -3.40 13.33 -3.26
C THR A 378 -2.56 13.11 -2.01
N VAL A 379 -1.31 13.54 -2.10
CA VAL A 379 -0.35 13.56 -0.99
C VAL A 379 -0.04 14.99 -0.62
N GLU A 380 -0.03 15.28 0.67
CA GLU A 380 0.52 16.49 1.25
C GLU A 380 1.95 16.21 1.75
N VAL A 381 2.86 17.12 1.46
CA VAL A 381 4.26 17.05 1.87
C VAL A 381 4.59 18.30 2.66
N SER A 382 4.97 18.10 3.93
CA SER A 382 5.47 19.17 4.78
C SER A 382 6.96 19.36 4.56
N LEU A 383 7.37 20.59 4.30
CA LEU A 383 8.72 20.99 3.94
C LEU A 383 9.26 21.99 4.95
N ARG A 384 10.55 21.91 5.26
CA ARG A 384 11.26 22.91 6.09
C ARG A 384 12.48 23.44 5.35
N LYS A 385 12.70 24.76 5.39
CA LYS A 385 13.93 25.35 4.84
C LYS A 385 15.17 24.64 5.39
N ALA A 386 16.09 24.25 4.50
CA ALA A 386 17.24 23.41 4.82
C ALA A 386 18.56 24.14 4.58
N ARG A 387 19.02 24.21 3.33
CA ARG A 387 20.29 24.85 2.95
C ARG A 387 20.07 25.90 1.86
N PRO A 388 20.82 27.02 1.87
CA PRO A 388 20.86 27.93 0.74
C PRO A 388 21.35 27.20 -0.51
N ILE A 389 20.85 27.62 -1.66
CA ILE A 389 21.34 27.18 -2.96
C ILE A 389 22.51 28.09 -3.33
N THR A 390 23.69 27.49 -3.53
CA THR A 390 24.92 28.23 -3.86
C THR A 390 25.19 28.31 -5.36
N ASN A 391 24.58 27.44 -6.18
CA ASN A 391 24.68 27.46 -7.64
C ASN A 391 23.32 27.80 -8.27
N ILE A 392 22.97 29.10 -8.23
CA ILE A 392 21.65 29.59 -8.65
C ILE A 392 21.46 29.47 -10.17
N ARG A 393 22.53 29.62 -10.96
CA ARG A 393 22.48 29.58 -12.44
C ARG A 393 21.87 28.30 -12.99
N LEU A 394 22.20 27.13 -12.43
CA LEU A 394 21.64 25.84 -12.85
C LEU A 394 20.11 25.80 -12.66
N ILE A 395 19.59 26.50 -11.67
CA ILE A 395 18.17 26.57 -11.38
C ILE A 395 17.48 27.60 -12.28
N GLU A 396 18.10 28.76 -12.49
CA GLU A 396 17.60 29.80 -13.40
C GLU A 396 17.50 29.32 -14.86
N GLU A 397 18.50 28.56 -15.33
CA GLU A 397 18.50 27.93 -16.66
C GLU A 397 17.32 26.95 -16.83
N LEU A 398 16.92 26.24 -15.77
CA LEU A 398 15.77 25.32 -15.77
C LEU A 398 14.42 26.04 -15.76
N PHE A 399 14.39 27.33 -15.40
CA PHE A 399 13.20 28.18 -15.38
C PHE A 399 13.12 29.16 -16.54
N GLY A 400 14.06 29.10 -17.50
CA GLY A 400 14.00 29.90 -18.73
C GLY A 400 14.85 31.17 -18.74
N GLY A 401 15.70 31.42 -17.73
CA GLY A 401 16.49 32.65 -17.63
C GLY A 401 15.64 33.90 -17.34
N GLU A 402 16.27 35.06 -17.15
CA GLU A 402 15.68 36.33 -16.67
C GLU A 402 14.52 36.93 -17.51
N ASP A 403 13.99 36.23 -18.53
CA ASP A 403 12.94 36.73 -19.44
C ASP A 403 11.65 35.88 -19.43
N ALA A 404 11.21 35.38 -18.25
CA ALA A 404 9.90 34.74 -18.06
C ALA A 404 9.01 35.48 -17.04
#